data_AF-A0A842Q6J2-F1
#
_entry.id   AF-A0A842Q6J2-F1
#
_cell.length_a   1.000
_cell.length_b   1.000
_cell.length_c   1.000
_cell.angle_alpha   90.00
_cell.angle_beta   90.00
_cell.angle_gamma   90.00
#
_symmetry.space_group_name_H-M   'P 1'
#
loop_
_entity.id
_entity.type
_entity.pdbx_description
1 polymer ?
#
loop_
_entity_poly.entity_id
_entity_poly.type
_entity_poly.pdbx_seq_one_letter_code
_entity_poly.pdbx_strand_id
1 'polypeptide(L)'
;NLPLSIYSFDDNDKIDEVFRRINSNGKHLSKQELRSAGATSKFANLVRVISSEIRSDASASDIILLNEMKKISITNKQLEYGIKVDDIFWVKNKILTKEMLRESKDEQIVADVVAYMLLPETPKSSASILDEYYGFKDGENQEKIETALVLKQPEFIKKQFMIIYNHIREILEGSKSNFSELICLNNLKYMPRPFQIIFLSLYDLIFKEQMEIANYDGLIKALKNINNDIDTTSGPTWSYQNKRRNISKVKGIIRDFFKKRNDNDPAKDSWLTEFETLLTQSKTEQTLYDFKQGFTELNGRGQFDQDNFNKIIQTLTAMANYSPNATGYVCVGVADNEQTAKRIKKIYNIDPVKYKNFKITGIEHEADKLQGNLDKFYRWIIQQIQSAPIPQIAKDTIGREIKIINYYDKSVVIFCLKAKEEPIPYNGKFYQRLGSNIDEIKVEEYAELFKRFSI
;
A
#
# COMPACT_ATOMS: atom_id res chain seq x y z
N ASN A 1 25.99 12.00 30.06
CA ASN A 1 26.84 11.18 29.18
C ASN A 1 26.37 9.73 29.22
N LEU A 2 25.52 9.35 28.27
CA LEU A 2 25.30 7.95 27.94
C LEU A 2 26.55 7.44 27.21
N PRO A 3 27.15 6.30 27.59
CA PRO A 3 28.24 5.73 26.83
C PRO A 3 27.68 5.24 25.49
N LEU A 4 28.13 5.87 24.40
CA LEU A 4 27.93 5.42 23.03
C LEU A 4 29.13 4.53 22.68
N SER A 5 28.89 3.22 22.57
CA SER A 5 29.86 2.33 21.93
C SER A 5 29.67 2.41 20.41
N ILE A 6 30.56 3.11 19.73
CA ILE A 6 30.62 3.13 18.27
C ILE A 6 31.67 2.10 17.86
N TYR A 7 31.22 1.03 17.20
CA TYR A 7 32.10 0.08 16.53
C TYR A 7 32.09 0.39 15.04
N SER A 8 33.26 0.70 14.45
CA SER A 8 33.45 0.80 13.01
C SER A 8 33.86 -0.57 12.46
N PHE A 9 33.16 -1.05 11.44
CA PHE A 9 33.51 -2.30 10.74
C PHE A 9 33.91 -1.96 9.31
N ASP A 10 35.11 -2.39 8.90
CA ASP A 10 35.62 -2.25 7.53
C ASP A 10 35.40 -3.53 6.69
N ASP A 11 34.74 -4.55 7.24
CA ASP A 11 34.67 -5.90 6.64
C ASP A 11 33.29 -6.55 6.87
N ASN A 12 32.62 -6.95 5.78
CA ASN A 12 31.26 -7.51 5.78
C ASN A 12 31.19 -8.86 6.53
N ASP A 13 32.25 -9.66 6.50
CA ASP A 13 32.29 -10.97 7.18
C ASP A 13 32.20 -10.85 8.71
N LYS A 14 32.66 -9.72 9.27
CA LYS A 14 32.58 -9.44 10.71
C LYS A 14 31.18 -9.01 11.14
N ILE A 15 30.42 -8.36 10.26
CA ILE A 15 29.01 -8.01 10.51
C ILE A 15 28.20 -9.30 10.65
N ASP A 16 28.41 -10.26 9.74
CA ASP A 16 27.78 -11.58 9.80
C ASP A 16 28.17 -12.40 11.04
N GLU A 17 29.43 -12.32 11.48
CA GLU A 17 29.88 -12.96 12.73
C GLU A 17 29.20 -12.35 13.97
N VAL A 18 29.03 -11.02 13.99
CA VAL A 18 28.32 -10.32 15.08
C VAL A 18 26.84 -10.69 15.10
N PHE A 19 26.16 -10.74 13.95
CA PHE A 19 24.78 -11.20 13.89
C PHE A 19 24.63 -12.68 14.25
N ARG A 20 25.60 -13.54 13.91
CA ARG A 20 25.66 -14.93 14.39
C ARG A 20 25.86 -15.01 15.90
N ARG A 21 26.71 -14.16 16.49
CA ARG A 21 26.92 -14.08 17.96
C ARG A 21 25.68 -13.58 18.71
N ILE A 22 24.98 -12.59 18.17
CA ILE A 22 23.70 -12.11 18.72
C ILE A 22 22.64 -13.22 18.64
N ASN A 23 22.64 -14.00 17.54
CA ASN A 23 21.77 -15.18 17.37
C ASN A 23 22.10 -16.36 18.29
N SER A 24 23.31 -16.46 18.84
CA SER A 24 23.69 -17.55 19.74
C SER A 24 23.29 -17.34 21.21
N ASN A 25 22.98 -16.10 21.63
CA ASN A 25 22.66 -15.76 23.02
C ASN A 25 21.27 -15.10 23.22
N GLY A 26 20.42 -15.01 22.18
CA GLY A 26 19.12 -14.32 22.19
C GLY A 26 18.05 -14.94 21.28
N LYS A 27 16.99 -14.18 20.94
CA LYS A 27 15.92 -14.61 20.00
C LYS A 27 16.55 -14.97 18.65
N HIS A 28 16.45 -16.24 18.24
CA HIS A 28 16.94 -16.71 16.95
C HIS A 28 16.21 -16.02 15.80
N LEU A 29 16.97 -15.37 14.93
CA LEU A 29 16.51 -14.84 13.65
C LEU A 29 16.24 -16.00 12.69
N SER A 30 15.12 -15.92 11.99
CA SER A 30 14.80 -16.80 10.87
C SER A 30 15.79 -16.60 9.72
N LYS A 31 15.85 -17.58 8.80
CA LYS A 31 16.71 -17.48 7.61
C LYS A 31 16.42 -16.24 6.76
N GLN A 32 15.17 -15.78 6.73
CA GLN A 32 14.80 -14.58 5.96
C GLN A 32 15.15 -13.29 6.70
N GLU A 33 15.02 -13.25 8.02
CA GLU A 33 15.51 -12.13 8.82
C GLU A 33 17.04 -11.97 8.67
N LEU A 34 17.78 -13.09 8.64
CA LEU A 34 19.22 -13.08 8.32
C LEU A 34 19.48 -12.45 6.95
N ARG A 35 18.80 -12.93 5.89
CA ARG A 35 18.93 -12.38 4.53
C ARG A 35 18.71 -10.88 4.47
N SER A 36 17.76 -10.37 5.26
CA SER A 36 17.37 -8.96 5.23
C SER A 36 18.26 -8.07 6.09
N ALA A 37 18.90 -8.61 7.13
CA ALA A 37 19.74 -7.84 8.06
C ALA A 37 21.04 -7.31 7.41
N GLY A 38 21.55 -7.99 6.38
CA GLY A 38 22.81 -7.63 5.69
C GLY A 38 22.63 -7.11 4.25
N ALA A 39 21.43 -7.18 3.67
CA ALA A 39 21.24 -6.90 2.25
C ALA A 39 20.91 -5.42 1.98
N THR A 40 21.80 -4.74 1.26
CA THR A 40 21.61 -3.36 0.74
C THR A 40 21.18 -3.32 -0.72
N SER A 41 20.85 -4.48 -1.30
CA SER A 41 20.52 -4.62 -2.72
C SER A 41 19.15 -4.02 -3.07
N LYS A 42 18.95 -3.65 -4.34
CA LYS A 42 17.66 -3.08 -4.78
C LYS A 42 16.55 -4.12 -4.67
N PHE A 43 16.86 -5.39 -4.92
CA PHE A 43 15.92 -6.49 -4.75
C PHE A 43 15.47 -6.65 -3.30
N ALA A 44 16.41 -6.67 -2.35
CA ALA A 44 16.08 -6.80 -0.93
C ALA A 44 15.20 -5.64 -0.45
N ASN A 45 15.52 -4.41 -0.86
CA ASN A 45 14.69 -3.25 -0.54
C ASN A 45 13.29 -3.32 -1.17
N LEU A 46 13.17 -3.75 -2.43
CA LEU A 46 11.86 -3.91 -3.09
C LEU A 46 10.99 -4.95 -2.36
N VAL A 47 11.54 -6.10 -1.99
CA VAL A 47 10.82 -7.12 -1.22
C VAL A 47 10.37 -6.58 0.13
N ARG A 48 11.24 -5.85 0.84
CA ARG A 48 10.92 -5.20 2.11
C ARG A 48 9.75 -4.23 1.95
N VAL A 49 9.81 -3.32 0.98
CA VAL A 49 8.78 -2.31 0.73
C VAL A 49 7.43 -2.95 0.39
N ILE A 50 7.39 -3.93 -0.52
CA ILE A 50 6.15 -4.65 -0.87
C ILE A 50 5.58 -5.38 0.35
N SER A 51 6.43 -6.08 1.10
CA SER A 51 5.98 -6.86 2.26
C SER A 51 5.41 -5.96 3.35
N SER A 52 6.06 -4.82 3.61
CA SER A 52 5.56 -3.84 4.57
C SER A 52 4.24 -3.20 4.15
N GLU A 53 4.06 -2.97 2.86
CA GLU A 53 2.80 -2.44 2.34
C GLU A 53 1.63 -3.44 2.50
N ILE A 54 1.87 -4.73 2.25
CA ILE A 54 0.88 -5.80 2.46
C ILE A 54 0.55 -5.99 3.96
N ARG A 55 1.54 -5.86 4.85
CA ARG A 55 1.33 -5.84 6.31
C ARG A 55 0.64 -4.56 6.78
N SER A 56 0.63 -3.53 5.92
CA SER A 56 0.23 -2.17 6.21
C SER A 56 1.01 -1.56 7.39
N ASP A 57 2.28 -1.94 7.56
CA ASP A 57 3.22 -1.36 8.53
C ASP A 57 4.23 -0.40 7.86
N ALA A 58 3.98 -0.03 6.60
CA ALA A 58 4.75 0.98 5.88
C ALA A 58 4.67 2.38 6.53
N SER A 59 5.81 3.06 6.60
CA SER A 59 5.94 4.47 6.98
C SER A 59 6.07 5.37 5.75
N ALA A 60 5.77 6.66 5.88
CA ALA A 60 5.91 7.59 4.76
C ALA A 60 7.35 8.12 4.62
N SER A 61 8.09 8.11 5.71
CA SER A 61 9.53 8.40 5.77
C SER A 61 10.32 7.25 6.37
N ASP A 62 11.61 7.14 6.02
CA ASP A 62 12.54 6.18 6.63
C ASP A 62 12.89 6.54 8.09
N ILE A 63 12.48 7.72 8.57
CA ILE A 63 12.79 8.25 9.90
C ILE A 63 11.48 8.46 10.67
N ILE A 64 11.22 7.60 11.65
CA ILE A 64 10.02 7.66 12.50
C ILE A 64 10.46 7.94 13.94
N LEU A 65 9.72 8.81 14.63
CA LEU A 65 9.93 9.03 16.06
C LEU A 65 9.68 7.72 16.84
N LEU A 66 10.57 7.40 17.78
CA LEU A 66 10.55 6.13 18.55
C LEU A 66 9.21 5.88 19.27
N ASN A 67 8.57 6.95 19.77
CA ASN A 67 7.26 6.89 20.43
C ASN A 67 6.10 6.55 19.47
N GLU A 68 6.25 6.81 18.17
CA GLU A 68 5.27 6.55 17.12
C GLU A 68 5.40 5.12 16.55
N MET A 69 6.57 4.47 16.71
CA MET A 69 6.79 3.08 16.27
C MET A 69 5.75 2.10 16.83
N LYS A 70 5.25 2.31 18.06
CA LYS A 70 4.24 1.44 18.69
C LYS A 70 2.93 1.37 17.89
N LYS A 71 2.59 2.39 17.09
CA LYS A 71 1.32 2.46 16.35
C LYS A 71 1.34 1.64 15.05
N ILE A 72 2.51 1.48 14.44
CA ILE A 72 2.74 0.68 13.23
C ILE A 72 3.35 -0.69 13.53
N SER A 73 3.80 -0.93 14.76
CA SER A 73 4.30 -2.22 15.21
C SER A 73 3.23 -3.31 15.17
N ILE A 74 3.63 -4.49 14.69
CA ILE A 74 2.80 -5.70 14.67
C ILE A 74 2.69 -6.27 16.09
N THR A 75 1.46 -6.44 16.60
CA THR A 75 1.19 -6.93 17.96
C THR A 75 0.35 -8.22 17.98
N ASN A 76 0.74 -9.13 18.89
CA ASN A 76 0.00 -10.36 19.21
C ASN A 76 -0.95 -10.19 20.41
N LYS A 77 -0.90 -9.05 21.10
CA LYS A 77 -1.76 -8.74 22.26
C LYS A 77 -2.97 -7.92 21.83
N GLN A 78 -4.08 -8.04 22.56
CA GLN A 78 -5.23 -7.13 22.43
C GLN A 78 -4.87 -5.75 23.02
N LEU A 79 -3.99 -5.03 22.33
CA LEU A 79 -3.66 -3.64 22.63
C LEU A 79 -4.59 -2.74 21.81
N GLU A 80 -4.89 -1.55 22.34
CA GLU A 80 -5.65 -0.52 21.62
C GLU A 80 -4.86 0.12 20.47
N TYR A 81 -3.55 -0.12 20.41
CA TYR A 81 -2.62 0.43 19.43
C TYR A 81 -1.80 -0.68 18.75
N GLY A 82 -1.17 -0.35 17.62
CA GLY A 82 -0.43 -1.31 16.79
C GLY A 82 -1.30 -2.01 15.74
N ILE A 83 -0.66 -2.79 14.88
CA ILE A 83 -1.32 -3.60 13.86
C ILE A 83 -1.54 -4.99 14.45
N LYS A 84 -2.80 -5.40 14.59
CA LYS A 84 -3.12 -6.73 15.10
C LYS A 84 -2.70 -7.76 14.06
N VAL A 85 -1.94 -8.77 14.49
CA VAL A 85 -1.48 -9.85 13.62
C VAL A 85 -2.65 -10.53 12.89
N ASP A 86 -3.80 -10.67 13.56
CA ASP A 86 -5.00 -11.28 12.99
C ASP A 86 -5.63 -10.48 11.84
N ASP A 87 -5.40 -9.17 11.78
CA ASP A 87 -5.94 -8.28 10.75
C ASP A 87 -5.04 -8.21 9.51
N ILE A 88 -3.79 -8.69 9.60
CA ILE A 88 -2.84 -8.72 8.48
C ILE A 88 -3.33 -9.68 7.41
N PHE A 89 -3.28 -9.26 6.14
CA PHE A 89 -3.79 -10.00 4.98
C PHE A 89 -3.46 -11.50 5.02
N TRP A 90 -2.20 -11.84 5.30
CA TRP A 90 -1.71 -13.22 5.33
C TRP A 90 -2.42 -14.10 6.37
N VAL A 91 -2.64 -13.58 7.58
CA VAL A 91 -3.24 -14.32 8.69
C VAL A 91 -4.76 -14.27 8.60
N LYS A 92 -5.33 -13.08 8.34
CA LYS A 92 -6.76 -12.86 8.12
C LYS A 92 -7.33 -13.82 7.08
N ASN A 93 -6.59 -14.01 5.97
CA ASN A 93 -7.02 -14.88 4.88
C ASN A 93 -6.54 -16.33 5.01
N LYS A 94 -5.94 -16.71 6.14
CA LYS A 94 -5.39 -18.06 6.37
C LYS A 94 -4.44 -18.50 5.25
N ILE A 95 -3.58 -17.60 4.78
CA ILE A 95 -2.50 -17.90 3.83
C ILE A 95 -1.24 -18.30 4.62
N LEU A 96 -0.96 -17.61 5.72
CA LEU A 96 0.13 -17.91 6.66
C LEU A 96 -0.41 -18.07 8.08
N THR A 97 0.26 -18.89 8.88
CA THR A 97 0.08 -18.88 10.33
C THR A 97 0.80 -17.67 10.95
N LYS A 98 0.44 -17.33 12.20
CA LYS A 98 1.15 -16.29 12.98
C LYS A 98 2.64 -16.60 13.14
N GLU A 99 2.97 -17.88 13.27
CA GLU A 99 4.35 -18.36 13.38
C GLU A 99 5.11 -18.14 12.07
N MET A 100 4.53 -18.52 10.93
CA MET A 100 5.14 -18.30 9.61
C MET A 100 5.34 -16.81 9.32
N LEU A 101 4.38 -15.95 9.68
CA LEU A 101 4.54 -14.50 9.54
C LEU A 101 5.69 -13.97 10.42
N ARG A 102 5.84 -14.50 11.65
CA ARG A 102 6.93 -14.13 12.56
C ARG A 102 8.31 -14.56 12.03
N GLU A 103 8.37 -15.62 11.23
CA GLU A 103 9.58 -16.09 10.53
C GLU A 103 9.80 -15.41 9.16
N SER A 104 9.12 -14.29 8.89
CA SER A 104 9.16 -13.56 7.62
C SER A 104 8.93 -14.47 6.40
N LYS A 105 8.00 -15.44 6.51
CA LYS A 105 7.64 -16.30 5.37
C LYS A 105 6.89 -15.55 4.27
N ASP A 106 6.22 -14.46 4.60
CA ASP A 106 5.62 -13.56 3.62
C ASP A 106 6.67 -12.86 2.75
N GLU A 107 7.78 -12.38 3.33
CA GLU A 107 8.90 -11.84 2.55
C GLU A 107 9.51 -12.89 1.62
N GLN A 108 9.62 -14.15 2.06
CA GLN A 108 10.03 -15.25 1.18
C GLN A 108 9.05 -15.45 0.01
N ILE A 109 7.74 -15.37 0.28
CA ILE A 109 6.72 -15.47 -0.77
C ILE A 109 6.84 -14.31 -1.76
N VAL A 110 6.98 -13.08 -1.26
CA VAL A 110 7.16 -11.88 -2.07
C VAL A 110 8.43 -11.98 -2.90
N ALA A 111 9.56 -12.40 -2.33
CA ALA A 111 10.81 -12.60 -3.05
C ALA A 111 10.68 -13.59 -4.21
N ASP A 112 10.04 -14.75 -3.97
CA ASP A 112 9.79 -15.75 -5.02
C ASP A 112 8.90 -15.21 -6.16
N VAL A 113 7.88 -14.41 -5.83
CA VAL A 113 6.98 -13.80 -6.81
C VAL A 113 7.68 -12.70 -7.60
N VAL A 114 8.40 -11.79 -6.92
CA VAL A 114 9.17 -10.71 -7.56
C VAL A 114 10.24 -11.31 -8.48
N ALA A 115 10.94 -12.36 -8.07
CA ALA A 115 11.89 -13.08 -8.91
C ALA A 115 11.22 -13.62 -10.19
N TYR A 116 10.02 -14.20 -10.10
CA TYR A 116 9.25 -14.65 -11.27
C TYR A 116 8.83 -13.48 -12.20
N MET A 117 8.49 -12.32 -11.64
CA MET A 117 8.11 -11.15 -12.43
C MET A 117 9.32 -10.54 -13.17
N LEU A 118 10.50 -10.63 -12.57
CA LEU A 118 11.75 -10.11 -13.13
C LEU A 118 12.31 -11.03 -14.21
N LEU A 119 12.45 -12.33 -13.91
CA LEU A 119 13.15 -13.29 -14.76
C LEU A 119 12.30 -13.75 -15.95
N PRO A 120 12.90 -13.98 -17.13
CA PRO A 120 12.16 -14.43 -18.32
C PRO A 120 11.69 -15.88 -18.19
N GLU A 121 12.46 -16.72 -17.49
CA GLU A 121 12.13 -18.11 -17.24
C GLU A 121 11.55 -18.30 -15.84
N THR A 122 10.77 -19.37 -15.66
CA THR A 122 10.20 -19.73 -14.35
C THR A 122 11.33 -20.14 -13.39
N PRO A 123 11.60 -19.39 -12.30
CA PRO A 123 12.63 -19.80 -11.35
C PRO A 123 12.16 -20.97 -10.48
N LYS A 124 13.10 -21.86 -10.17
CA LYS A 124 12.95 -22.82 -9.06
C LYS A 124 12.94 -22.04 -7.74
N SER A 125 12.26 -22.55 -6.72
CA SER A 125 12.29 -21.95 -5.37
C SER A 125 12.96 -22.88 -4.38
N SER A 126 13.96 -22.39 -3.67
CA SER A 126 14.61 -23.09 -2.55
C SER A 126 15.30 -22.07 -1.64
N ALA A 127 15.62 -22.47 -0.41
CA ALA A 127 16.38 -21.61 0.51
C ALA A 127 17.70 -21.13 -0.12
N SER A 128 18.44 -22.02 -0.79
CA SER A 128 19.70 -21.67 -1.45
C SER A 128 19.53 -20.65 -2.58
N ILE A 129 18.39 -20.63 -3.28
CA ILE A 129 18.16 -19.66 -4.36
C ILE A 129 17.80 -18.30 -3.80
N LEU A 130 17.02 -18.27 -2.72
CA LEU A 130 16.81 -17.03 -1.96
C LEU A 130 18.13 -16.52 -1.40
N ASP A 131 19.01 -17.38 -0.89
CA ASP A 131 20.35 -16.96 -0.42
C ASP A 131 21.14 -16.28 -1.55
N GLU A 132 21.09 -16.82 -2.78
CA GLU A 132 21.72 -16.19 -3.96
C GLU A 132 21.07 -14.84 -4.31
N TYR A 133 19.74 -14.73 -4.33
CA TYR A 133 19.07 -13.45 -4.66
C TYR A 133 19.43 -12.31 -3.70
N TYR A 134 19.71 -12.63 -2.43
CA TYR A 134 20.09 -11.66 -1.40
C TYR A 134 21.60 -11.46 -1.28
N GLY A 135 22.42 -12.14 -2.09
CA GLY A 135 23.88 -12.09 -2.00
C GLY A 135 24.46 -12.76 -0.76
N PHE A 136 23.68 -13.59 -0.05
CA PHE A 136 24.13 -14.41 1.07
C PHE A 136 24.94 -15.64 0.63
N LYS A 137 24.88 -15.94 -0.67
CA LYS A 137 25.60 -17.02 -1.32
C LYS A 137 25.96 -16.56 -2.71
N ASP A 138 27.20 -16.79 -3.11
CA ASP A 138 27.65 -16.51 -4.48
C ASP A 138 26.82 -17.30 -5.49
N GLY A 139 26.38 -16.61 -6.54
CA GLY A 139 25.66 -17.21 -7.65
C GLY A 139 25.24 -16.19 -8.69
N GLU A 140 25.06 -16.64 -9.93
CA GLU A 140 24.67 -15.79 -11.06
C GLU A 140 23.28 -15.15 -10.90
N ASN A 141 22.46 -15.68 -9.99
CA ASN A 141 21.09 -15.26 -9.79
C ASN A 141 20.96 -13.85 -9.21
N GLN A 142 21.93 -13.42 -8.38
CA GLN A 142 21.95 -12.06 -7.84
C GLN A 142 22.09 -11.02 -8.95
N GLU A 143 23.12 -11.18 -9.77
CA GLU A 143 23.43 -10.28 -10.88
C GLU A 143 22.28 -10.23 -11.90
N LYS A 144 21.69 -11.39 -12.23
CA LYS A 144 20.52 -11.49 -13.12
C LYS A 144 19.32 -10.71 -12.58
N ILE A 145 19.01 -10.83 -11.29
CA ILE A 145 17.89 -10.11 -10.67
C ILE A 145 18.17 -8.60 -10.62
N GLU A 146 19.35 -8.18 -10.17
CA GLU A 146 19.69 -6.76 -10.07
C GLU A 146 19.70 -6.08 -11.43
N THR A 147 20.24 -6.75 -12.46
CA THR A 147 20.20 -6.26 -13.85
C THR A 147 18.77 -6.13 -14.37
N ALA A 148 17.94 -7.17 -14.18
CA ALA A 148 16.54 -7.13 -14.59
C ALA A 148 15.75 -6.02 -13.88
N LEU A 149 16.06 -5.78 -12.61
CA LEU A 149 15.41 -4.76 -11.79
C LEU A 149 15.79 -3.34 -12.21
N VAL A 150 17.05 -3.11 -12.60
CA VAL A 150 17.48 -1.83 -13.19
C VAL A 150 16.74 -1.56 -14.50
N LEU A 151 16.63 -2.57 -15.38
CA LEU A 151 15.97 -2.44 -16.67
C LEU A 151 14.46 -2.19 -16.55
N LYS A 152 13.78 -2.88 -15.63
CA LYS A 152 12.32 -2.80 -15.46
C LYS A 152 11.86 -1.71 -14.49
N GLN A 153 12.77 -1.12 -13.72
CA GLN A 153 12.52 -0.15 -12.63
C GLN A 153 11.75 -0.77 -11.43
N PRO A 154 12.27 -0.67 -10.19
CA PRO A 154 11.62 -1.23 -9.00
C PRO A 154 10.18 -0.78 -8.79
N GLU A 155 9.89 0.48 -9.07
CA GLU A 155 8.58 1.11 -8.86
C GLU A 155 7.52 0.49 -9.76
N PHE A 156 7.89 0.11 -10.99
CA PHE A 156 6.98 -0.53 -11.94
C PHE A 156 6.66 -1.97 -11.50
N ILE A 157 7.67 -2.72 -11.06
CA ILE A 157 7.47 -4.08 -10.52
C ILE A 157 6.59 -4.05 -9.27
N LYS A 158 6.86 -3.11 -8.36
CA LYS A 158 6.01 -2.86 -7.20
C LYS A 158 4.57 -2.62 -7.63
N LYS A 159 4.33 -1.69 -8.55
CA LYS A 159 2.98 -1.38 -9.05
C LYS A 159 2.29 -2.62 -9.61
N GLN A 160 2.95 -3.39 -10.47
CA GLN A 160 2.38 -4.62 -11.01
C GLN A 160 2.03 -5.64 -9.93
N PHE A 161 2.90 -5.81 -8.93
CA PHE A 161 2.63 -6.70 -7.80
C PHE A 161 1.37 -6.27 -7.06
N MET A 162 1.26 -4.97 -6.73
CA MET A 162 0.14 -4.42 -5.97
C MET A 162 -1.19 -4.53 -6.73
N ILE A 163 -1.16 -4.42 -8.06
CA ILE A 163 -2.33 -4.65 -8.92
C ILE A 163 -2.85 -6.09 -8.76
N ILE A 164 -1.99 -7.10 -8.85
CA ILE A 164 -2.41 -8.50 -8.67
C ILE A 164 -2.89 -8.74 -7.24
N TYR A 165 -2.20 -8.18 -6.25
CA TYR A 165 -2.61 -8.24 -4.86
C TYR A 165 -4.03 -7.67 -4.66
N ASN A 166 -4.34 -6.51 -5.25
CA ASN A 166 -5.65 -5.88 -5.16
C ASN A 166 -6.74 -6.73 -5.84
N HIS A 167 -6.47 -7.34 -6.99
CA HIS A 167 -7.42 -8.28 -7.62
C HIS A 167 -7.72 -9.49 -6.71
N ILE A 168 -6.70 -10.05 -6.05
CA ILE A 168 -6.91 -11.16 -5.09
C ILE A 168 -7.81 -10.70 -3.94
N ARG A 169 -7.61 -9.47 -3.42
CA ARG A 169 -8.46 -8.93 -2.37
C ARG A 169 -9.90 -8.74 -2.81
N GLU A 170 -10.12 -8.26 -4.03
CA GLU A 170 -11.46 -8.09 -4.60
C GLU A 170 -12.16 -9.43 -4.81
N ILE A 171 -11.43 -10.45 -5.27
CA ILE A 171 -11.93 -11.84 -5.36
C ILE A 171 -12.37 -12.36 -3.99
N LEU A 172 -11.58 -12.15 -2.93
CA LEU A 172 -11.90 -12.62 -1.57
C LEU A 172 -13.08 -11.86 -0.96
N GLU A 173 -13.18 -10.55 -1.22
CA GLU A 173 -14.32 -9.75 -0.78
C GLU A 173 -15.60 -10.22 -1.48
N GLY A 174 -15.57 -10.38 -2.80
CA GLY A 174 -16.69 -10.88 -3.58
C GLY A 174 -17.09 -12.31 -3.20
N SER A 175 -16.14 -13.17 -2.84
CA SER A 175 -16.42 -14.54 -2.38
C SER A 175 -16.97 -14.62 -0.96
N LYS A 176 -16.83 -13.55 -0.16
CA LYS A 176 -17.22 -13.49 1.26
C LYS A 176 -16.58 -14.62 2.08
N SER A 177 -15.37 -15.03 1.73
CA SER A 177 -14.64 -16.13 2.38
C SER A 177 -13.16 -15.80 2.44
N ASN A 178 -12.42 -16.38 3.39
CA ASN A 178 -10.96 -16.29 3.33
C ASN A 178 -10.38 -17.18 2.20
N PHE A 179 -9.09 -17.01 1.91
CA PHE A 179 -8.42 -17.71 0.81
C PHE A 179 -8.44 -19.23 0.98
N SER A 180 -8.16 -19.71 2.20
CA SER A 180 -8.22 -21.14 2.56
C SER A 180 -9.59 -21.76 2.27
N GLU A 181 -10.68 -21.07 2.62
CA GLU A 181 -12.05 -21.48 2.34
C GLU A 181 -12.38 -21.44 0.85
N LEU A 182 -11.97 -20.38 0.14
CA LEU A 182 -12.22 -20.23 -1.30
C LEU A 182 -11.63 -21.42 -2.08
N ILE A 183 -10.34 -21.72 -1.87
CA ILE A 183 -9.68 -22.79 -2.63
C ILE A 183 -9.93 -24.18 -2.03
N CYS A 184 -10.58 -24.27 -0.88
CA CYS A 184 -10.85 -25.50 -0.12
C CYS A 184 -9.60 -26.28 0.28
N LEU A 185 -8.61 -25.57 0.84
CA LEU A 185 -7.43 -26.16 1.45
C LEU A 185 -7.40 -25.74 2.93
N ASN A 186 -7.38 -26.69 3.86
CA ASN A 186 -7.35 -26.38 5.30
C ASN A 186 -5.94 -26.49 5.91
N ASN A 187 -4.99 -27.11 5.21
CA ASN A 187 -3.64 -27.30 5.73
C ASN A 187 -2.73 -26.10 5.41
N LEU A 188 -2.62 -25.17 6.36
CA LEU A 188 -1.87 -23.92 6.23
C LEU A 188 -0.39 -24.11 5.92
N LYS A 189 0.22 -25.24 6.29
CA LYS A 189 1.63 -25.53 6.00
C LYS A 189 1.92 -25.58 4.49
N TYR A 190 0.94 -25.99 3.69
CA TYR A 190 1.09 -26.12 2.23
C TYR A 190 0.52 -24.93 1.46
N MET A 191 -0.22 -24.04 2.13
CA MET A 191 -0.93 -22.90 1.56
C MET A 191 -0.08 -21.88 0.76
N PRO A 192 1.20 -21.61 1.12
CA PRO A 192 2.01 -20.65 0.36
C PRO A 192 2.11 -20.94 -1.14
N ARG A 193 2.22 -22.22 -1.53
CA ARG A 193 2.42 -22.59 -2.93
C ARG A 193 1.16 -22.41 -3.78
N PRO A 194 -0.05 -22.87 -3.36
CA PRO A 194 -1.30 -22.53 -4.04
C PRO A 194 -1.51 -21.02 -4.17
N PHE A 195 -1.22 -20.25 -3.12
CA PHE A 195 -1.29 -18.79 -3.19
C PHE A 195 -0.37 -18.23 -4.29
N GLN A 196 0.91 -18.63 -4.31
CA GLN A 196 1.85 -18.22 -5.34
C GLN A 196 1.39 -18.64 -6.74
N ILE A 197 0.86 -19.86 -6.92
CA ILE A 197 0.34 -20.31 -8.22
C ILE A 197 -0.80 -19.41 -8.72
N ILE A 198 -1.78 -19.11 -7.87
CA ILE A 198 -2.92 -18.25 -8.26
C ILE A 198 -2.43 -16.84 -8.57
N PHE A 199 -1.58 -16.27 -7.70
CA PHE A 199 -0.98 -14.95 -7.93
C PHE A 199 -0.26 -14.89 -9.29
N LEU A 200 0.63 -15.85 -9.56
CA LEU A 200 1.41 -15.88 -10.80
C LEU A 200 0.55 -16.15 -12.03
N SER A 201 -0.56 -16.87 -11.88
CA SER A 201 -1.53 -17.09 -12.97
C SER A 201 -2.27 -15.81 -13.34
N LEU A 202 -2.70 -15.03 -12.34
CA LEU A 202 -3.28 -13.70 -12.54
C LEU A 202 -2.26 -12.75 -13.17
N TYR A 203 -1.02 -12.74 -12.66
CA TYR A 203 0.08 -11.93 -13.21
C TYR A 203 0.32 -12.21 -14.70
N ASP A 204 0.41 -13.49 -15.06
CA ASP A 204 0.62 -13.90 -16.44
C ASP A 204 -0.52 -13.42 -17.36
N LEU A 205 -1.80 -13.60 -16.96
CA LEU A 205 -2.94 -13.16 -17.77
C LEU A 205 -2.98 -11.63 -17.90
N ILE A 206 -2.77 -10.91 -16.80
CA ILE A 206 -2.91 -9.45 -16.77
C ILE A 206 -1.75 -8.75 -17.46
N PHE A 207 -0.50 -9.15 -17.17
CA PHE A 207 0.68 -8.41 -17.64
C PHE A 207 1.40 -9.06 -18.81
N LYS A 208 1.51 -10.40 -18.87
CA LYS A 208 2.16 -11.06 -20.01
C LYS A 208 1.23 -11.21 -21.20
N GLU A 209 -0.06 -11.42 -20.95
CA GLU A 209 -1.07 -11.59 -22.00
C GLU A 209 -1.96 -10.38 -22.21
N GLN A 210 -1.75 -9.30 -21.45
CA GLN A 210 -2.45 -8.01 -21.59
C GLN A 210 -3.97 -8.17 -21.53
N MET A 211 -4.44 -8.95 -20.56
CA MET A 211 -5.87 -9.16 -20.32
C MET A 211 -6.35 -8.36 -19.09
N GLU A 212 -7.66 -8.21 -18.98
CA GLU A 212 -8.32 -7.67 -17.78
C GLU A 212 -9.47 -8.59 -17.35
N ILE A 213 -9.76 -8.60 -16.04
CA ILE A 213 -10.86 -9.41 -15.50
C ILE A 213 -12.18 -8.82 -16.01
N ALA A 214 -12.95 -9.63 -16.73
CA ALA A 214 -14.24 -9.27 -17.29
C ALA A 214 -15.42 -9.71 -16.41
N ASN A 215 -15.22 -10.77 -15.60
CA ASN A 215 -16.27 -11.38 -14.80
C ASN A 215 -15.73 -11.91 -13.47
N TYR A 216 -15.79 -11.07 -12.43
CA TYR A 216 -15.36 -11.45 -11.08
C TYR A 216 -16.18 -12.61 -10.49
N ASP A 217 -17.50 -12.62 -10.67
CA ASP A 217 -18.37 -13.67 -10.14
C ASP A 217 -18.04 -15.05 -10.74
N GLY A 218 -17.78 -15.09 -12.05
CA GLY A 218 -17.35 -16.29 -12.75
C GLY A 218 -15.96 -16.74 -12.30
N LEU A 219 -15.02 -15.81 -12.16
CA LEU A 219 -13.67 -16.08 -11.66
C LEU A 219 -13.70 -16.66 -10.24
N ILE A 220 -14.49 -16.08 -9.33
CA ILE A 220 -14.67 -16.58 -7.96
C ILE A 220 -15.22 -18.01 -7.97
N LYS A 221 -16.21 -18.30 -8.82
CA LYS A 221 -16.76 -19.66 -8.96
C LYS A 221 -15.71 -20.66 -9.46
N ALA A 222 -14.87 -20.26 -10.41
CA ALA A 222 -13.81 -21.12 -10.96
C ALA A 222 -12.65 -21.35 -9.99
N LEU A 223 -12.35 -20.38 -9.13
CA LEU A 223 -11.36 -20.53 -8.07
C LEU A 223 -11.87 -21.41 -6.91
N LYS A 224 -13.19 -21.61 -6.80
CA LYS A 224 -13.76 -22.43 -5.76
C LYS A 224 -13.34 -23.90 -5.92
N ASN A 225 -12.71 -24.48 -4.91
CA ASN A 225 -12.12 -25.83 -4.93
C ASN A 225 -10.92 -26.03 -5.88
N ILE A 226 -10.30 -24.96 -6.39
CA ILE A 226 -9.17 -25.08 -7.34
C ILE A 226 -7.95 -25.81 -6.76
N ASN A 227 -7.87 -26.01 -5.44
CA ASN A 227 -6.78 -26.77 -4.83
C ASN A 227 -6.67 -28.20 -5.40
N ASN A 228 -7.79 -28.84 -5.78
CA ASN A 228 -7.78 -30.17 -6.40
C ASN A 228 -7.03 -30.20 -7.73
N ASP A 229 -6.87 -29.02 -8.36
CA ASP A 229 -6.17 -28.88 -9.62
C ASP A 229 -4.69 -28.54 -9.47
N ILE A 230 -4.23 -28.15 -8.28
CA ILE A 230 -2.86 -27.73 -8.02
C ILE A 230 -2.07 -28.89 -7.38
N ASP A 231 -1.10 -29.43 -8.12
CA ASP A 231 -0.21 -30.46 -7.57
C ASP A 231 0.90 -29.82 -6.72
N THR A 232 0.65 -29.69 -5.41
CA THR A 232 1.63 -29.20 -4.45
C THR A 232 2.58 -30.32 -4.02
N THR A 233 3.82 -30.28 -4.53
CA THR A 233 4.85 -31.19 -4.04
C THR A 233 5.29 -30.84 -2.61
N SER A 234 5.56 -31.85 -1.79
CA SER A 234 6.20 -31.66 -0.48
C SER A 234 7.71 -31.52 -0.63
N GLY A 235 8.35 -30.69 0.20
CA GLY A 235 9.81 -30.62 0.29
C GLY A 235 10.39 -29.20 0.31
N PRO A 236 11.70 -29.08 0.57
CA PRO A 236 12.39 -27.79 0.71
C PRO A 236 12.60 -27.07 -0.63
N THR A 237 12.52 -27.80 -1.74
CA THR A 237 12.70 -27.29 -3.09
C THR A 237 11.41 -27.42 -3.88
N TRP A 238 11.08 -26.38 -4.64
CA TRP A 238 9.98 -26.37 -5.59
C TRP A 238 10.53 -26.25 -7.01
N SER A 239 10.34 -27.29 -7.82
CA SER A 239 10.89 -27.35 -9.18
C SER A 239 10.19 -26.38 -10.13
N TYR A 240 10.95 -25.84 -11.08
CA TYR A 240 10.39 -24.94 -12.10
C TYR A 240 9.33 -25.65 -12.97
N GLN A 241 9.49 -26.95 -13.23
CA GLN A 241 8.57 -27.74 -14.07
C GLN A 241 7.19 -27.87 -13.41
N ASN A 242 7.15 -28.23 -12.12
CA ASN A 242 5.89 -28.32 -11.38
C ASN A 242 5.24 -26.93 -11.24
N LYS A 243 6.03 -25.89 -10.93
CA LYS A 243 5.54 -24.50 -10.87
C LYS A 243 4.90 -24.07 -12.20
N ARG A 244 5.62 -24.22 -13.33
CA ARG A 244 5.12 -23.85 -14.67
C ARG A 244 3.86 -24.62 -15.06
N ARG A 245 3.81 -25.92 -14.77
CA ARG A 245 2.63 -26.76 -15.04
C ARG A 245 1.41 -26.27 -14.27
N ASN A 246 1.55 -26.02 -12.97
CA ASN A 246 0.45 -25.55 -12.13
C ASN A 246 -0.04 -24.15 -12.55
N ILE A 247 0.88 -23.22 -12.87
CA ILE A 247 0.52 -21.89 -13.42
C ILE A 247 -0.27 -22.05 -14.72
N SER A 248 0.22 -22.87 -15.67
CA SER A 248 -0.46 -23.07 -16.95
C SER A 248 -1.86 -23.67 -16.78
N LYS A 249 -2.02 -24.60 -15.83
CA LYS A 249 -3.31 -25.23 -15.53
C LYS A 249 -4.30 -24.23 -14.93
N VAL A 250 -3.89 -23.49 -13.89
CA VAL A 250 -4.75 -22.48 -13.25
C VAL A 250 -5.12 -21.37 -14.23
N LYS A 251 -4.17 -20.88 -15.05
CA LYS A 251 -4.45 -19.94 -16.14
C LYS A 251 -5.53 -20.46 -17.08
N GLY A 252 -5.45 -21.72 -17.51
CA GLY A 252 -6.45 -22.33 -18.38
C GLY A 252 -7.85 -22.35 -17.76
N ILE A 253 -7.95 -22.67 -16.47
CA ILE A 253 -9.23 -22.71 -15.73
C ILE A 253 -9.87 -21.33 -15.64
N ILE A 254 -9.08 -20.28 -15.40
CA ILE A 254 -9.61 -18.94 -15.13
C ILE A 254 -9.70 -18.05 -16.37
N ARG A 255 -9.15 -18.47 -17.51
CA ARG A 255 -8.98 -17.63 -18.72
C ARG A 255 -10.29 -17.03 -19.24
N ASP A 256 -11.37 -17.80 -19.23
CA ASP A 256 -12.65 -17.40 -19.83
C ASP A 256 -13.34 -16.24 -19.09
N PHE A 257 -12.84 -15.90 -17.90
CA PHE A 257 -13.31 -14.75 -17.11
C PHE A 257 -12.52 -13.47 -17.36
N PHE A 258 -11.58 -13.52 -18.31
CA PHE A 258 -10.78 -12.39 -18.75
C PHE A 258 -11.14 -12.01 -20.18
N LYS A 259 -10.91 -10.75 -20.53
CA LYS A 259 -10.98 -10.25 -21.91
C LYS A 259 -9.68 -9.53 -22.25
N LYS A 260 -9.39 -9.35 -23.55
CA LYS A 260 -8.27 -8.51 -23.96
C LYS A 260 -8.50 -7.08 -23.47
N ARG A 261 -7.47 -6.47 -22.89
CA ARG A 261 -7.52 -5.09 -22.45
C ARG A 261 -7.56 -4.19 -23.68
N ASN A 262 -8.60 -3.36 -23.77
CA ASN A 262 -8.79 -2.42 -24.89
C ASN A 262 -8.00 -1.11 -24.68
N ASP A 263 -7.67 -0.74 -23.43
CA ASP A 263 -6.93 0.48 -23.09
C ASP A 263 -5.83 0.23 -22.03
N ASN A 264 -4.64 0.78 -22.26
CA ASN A 264 -3.46 0.66 -21.40
C ASN A 264 -3.50 1.62 -20.20
N ASP A 265 -4.52 1.56 -19.33
CA ASP A 265 -4.51 2.36 -18.09
C ASP A 265 -4.30 1.52 -16.81
N PRO A 266 -3.05 1.15 -16.48
CA PRO A 266 -2.71 0.45 -15.23
C PRO A 266 -2.86 1.33 -13.97
N ALA A 267 -3.36 2.56 -14.06
CA ALA A 267 -3.56 3.41 -12.88
C ALA A 267 -4.78 3.04 -12.03
N LYS A 268 -5.78 2.31 -12.57
CA LYS A 268 -7.02 2.00 -11.84
C LYS A 268 -6.84 0.93 -10.75
N ASP A 269 -5.91 0.00 -10.92
CA ASP A 269 -5.85 -1.22 -10.10
C ASP A 269 -4.93 -1.12 -8.85
N SER A 270 -4.13 -0.05 -8.67
CA SER A 270 -3.12 0.05 -7.58
C SER A 270 -3.62 0.75 -6.31
N TRP A 271 -4.68 1.55 -6.40
CA TRP A 271 -5.05 2.53 -5.37
C TRP A 271 -5.57 1.97 -4.06
N LEU A 272 -6.10 0.74 -4.05
CA LEU A 272 -6.71 0.18 -2.85
C LEU A 272 -5.69 0.05 -1.71
N THR A 273 -4.49 -0.47 -2.01
CA THR A 273 -3.44 -0.61 -0.99
C THR A 273 -2.69 0.70 -0.73
N GLU A 274 -2.48 1.53 -1.76
CA GLU A 274 -1.90 2.86 -1.57
C GLU A 274 -2.75 3.70 -0.61
N PHE A 275 -4.08 3.67 -0.77
CA PHE A 275 -4.98 4.40 0.12
C PHE A 275 -4.95 3.88 1.56
N GLU A 276 -4.93 2.56 1.76
CA GLU A 276 -4.79 1.96 3.10
C GLU A 276 -3.45 2.27 3.78
N THR A 277 -2.41 2.45 2.97
CA THR A 277 -1.10 2.94 3.40
C THR A 277 -1.21 4.37 3.88
N LEU A 278 -1.84 5.27 3.11
CA LEU A 278 -2.10 6.65 3.53
C LEU A 278 -2.92 6.70 4.85
N LEU A 279 -3.97 5.89 4.96
CA LEU A 279 -4.77 5.75 6.19
C LEU A 279 -3.95 5.26 7.38
N THR A 280 -2.93 4.41 7.16
CA THR A 280 -2.11 3.90 8.26
C THR A 280 -1.04 4.91 8.67
N GLN A 281 -0.35 5.52 7.69
CA GLN A 281 0.66 6.55 7.90
C GLN A 281 0.11 7.77 8.64
N SER A 282 -1.16 8.12 8.42
CA SER A 282 -1.81 9.21 9.14
C SER A 282 -1.87 9.02 10.65
N LYS A 283 -1.68 7.80 11.18
CA LYS A 283 -1.63 7.56 12.64
C LYS A 283 -0.33 8.03 13.27
N THR A 284 0.77 7.99 12.52
CA THR A 284 2.13 8.36 12.97
C THR A 284 2.54 9.76 12.52
N GLU A 285 2.09 10.18 11.34
CA GLU A 285 2.47 11.45 10.71
C GLU A 285 1.26 12.39 10.58
N GLN A 286 0.51 12.59 11.67
CA GLN A 286 -0.78 13.31 11.69
C GLN A 286 -0.75 14.71 11.06
N THR A 287 0.42 15.35 11.01
CA THR A 287 0.59 16.68 10.44
C THR A 287 0.53 16.71 8.91
N LEU A 288 0.69 15.58 8.22
CA LEU A 288 0.72 15.49 6.75
C LEU A 288 -0.54 14.89 6.12
N TYR A 289 -1.49 14.44 6.93
CA TYR A 289 -2.71 13.77 6.46
C TYR A 289 -3.96 14.37 7.11
N ASP A 290 -5.00 14.60 6.31
CA ASP A 290 -6.33 14.99 6.77
C ASP A 290 -7.41 14.16 6.10
N PHE A 291 -8.49 13.93 6.83
CA PHE A 291 -9.66 13.21 6.33
C PHE A 291 -10.85 14.13 6.40
N LYS A 292 -11.71 14.07 5.38
CA LYS A 292 -12.99 14.77 5.34
C LYS A 292 -14.09 13.82 4.90
N GLN A 293 -15.26 14.02 5.50
CA GLN A 293 -16.42 13.19 5.24
C GLN A 293 -16.93 13.29 3.79
N GLY A 294 -16.88 14.49 3.21
CA GLY A 294 -17.51 14.85 1.94
C GLY A 294 -17.35 16.34 1.63
N PHE A 295 -18.07 16.81 0.62
CA PHE A 295 -18.16 18.17 0.12
C PHE A 295 -19.50 18.85 0.43
N THR A 296 -20.50 18.12 0.92
CA THR A 296 -21.82 18.68 1.25
C THR A 296 -22.03 18.92 2.73
N GLU A 297 -22.87 19.89 3.06
CA GLU A 297 -23.38 20.05 4.41
C GLU A 297 -24.27 18.85 4.79
N LEU A 298 -24.02 18.28 5.97
CA LEU A 298 -24.81 17.17 6.53
C LEU A 298 -26.15 17.63 7.14
N ASN A 299 -26.76 18.65 6.55
CA ASN A 299 -28.08 19.18 6.90
C ASN A 299 -29.23 18.48 6.11
N GLY A 300 -28.89 17.69 5.08
CA GLY A 300 -29.83 16.97 4.22
C GLY A 300 -30.22 17.68 2.92
N ARG A 301 -29.91 18.98 2.80
CA ARG A 301 -30.15 19.77 1.58
C ARG A 301 -29.19 19.41 0.45
N GLY A 302 -28.01 18.86 0.78
CA GLY A 302 -26.97 18.49 -0.19
C GLY A 302 -26.39 19.69 -0.91
N GLN A 303 -26.26 20.81 -0.19
CA GLN A 303 -25.60 22.00 -0.67
C GLN A 303 -24.09 21.85 -0.50
N PHE A 304 -23.32 22.44 -1.41
CA PHE A 304 -21.87 22.45 -1.31
C PHE A 304 -21.42 23.24 -0.09
N ASP A 305 -20.57 22.64 0.72
CA ASP A 305 -19.94 23.25 1.88
C ASP A 305 -18.66 23.97 1.43
N GLN A 306 -18.82 25.23 1.00
CA GLN A 306 -17.73 26.07 0.53
C GLN A 306 -16.67 26.28 1.62
N ASP A 307 -17.08 26.39 2.88
CA ASP A 307 -16.17 26.59 4.00
C ASP A 307 -15.31 25.35 4.25
N ASN A 308 -15.88 24.15 4.15
CA ASN A 308 -15.14 22.91 4.21
C ASN A 308 -14.17 22.78 3.03
N PHE A 309 -14.58 23.14 1.81
CA PHE A 309 -13.67 23.16 0.66
C PHE A 309 -12.50 24.13 0.86
N ASN A 310 -12.77 25.34 1.34
CA ASN A 310 -11.74 26.33 1.66
C ASN A 310 -10.76 25.78 2.71
N LYS A 311 -11.27 25.09 3.75
CA LYS A 311 -10.45 24.40 4.75
C LYS A 311 -9.59 23.29 4.14
N ILE A 312 -10.10 22.50 3.20
CA ILE A 312 -9.30 21.48 2.50
C ILE A 312 -8.07 22.12 1.84
N ILE A 313 -8.27 23.21 1.09
CA ILE A 313 -7.18 23.91 0.42
C ILE A 313 -6.21 24.53 1.42
N GLN A 314 -6.71 25.19 2.46
CA GLN A 314 -5.87 25.78 3.51
C GLN A 314 -5.03 24.71 4.21
N THR A 315 -5.64 23.56 4.56
CA THR A 315 -4.95 22.41 5.15
C THR A 315 -3.80 21.94 4.26
N LEU A 316 -4.03 21.74 2.96
CA LEU A 316 -3.00 21.30 2.03
C LEU A 316 -1.82 22.26 1.99
N THR A 317 -2.08 23.58 1.92
CA THR A 317 -1.01 24.58 1.95
C THR A 317 -0.24 24.57 3.26
N ALA A 318 -0.92 24.40 4.39
CA ALA A 318 -0.29 24.33 5.71
C ALA A 318 0.60 23.09 5.88
N MET A 319 0.20 21.96 5.29
CA MET A 319 1.00 20.73 5.24
C MET A 319 2.24 20.88 4.36
N ALA A 320 2.08 21.49 3.18
CA ALA A 320 3.20 21.74 2.29
C ALA A 320 4.25 22.67 2.96
N ASN A 321 3.83 23.58 3.84
CA ASN A 321 4.75 24.46 4.57
C ASN A 321 5.51 23.78 5.72
N TYR A 322 5.30 22.48 5.96
CA TYR A 322 5.97 21.74 7.04
C TYR A 322 7.50 21.66 6.84
N SER A 323 7.95 21.27 5.64
CA SER A 323 9.37 21.15 5.29
C SER A 323 9.56 21.11 3.77
N PRO A 324 10.80 21.26 3.25
CA PRO A 324 11.10 20.99 1.85
C PRO A 324 10.63 19.60 1.45
N ASN A 325 10.08 19.47 0.24
CA ASN A 325 9.59 18.21 -0.29
C ASN A 325 8.48 17.52 0.53
N ALA A 326 7.95 18.16 1.60
CA ALA A 326 6.79 17.66 2.33
C ALA A 326 5.62 17.48 1.37
N THR A 327 4.92 16.36 1.51
CA THR A 327 3.73 16.06 0.70
C THR A 327 2.55 15.91 1.63
N GLY A 328 1.58 16.82 1.50
CA GLY A 328 0.34 16.78 2.24
C GLY A 328 -0.77 16.08 1.47
N TYR A 329 -1.58 15.29 2.18
CA TYR A 329 -2.72 14.58 1.62
C TYR A 329 -4.02 14.95 2.35
N VAL A 330 -5.06 15.27 1.58
CA VAL A 330 -6.43 15.36 2.11
C VAL A 330 -7.31 14.37 1.37
N CYS A 331 -7.84 13.38 2.08
CA CYS A 331 -8.71 12.36 1.51
C CYS A 331 -10.17 12.64 1.88
N VAL A 332 -11.01 12.84 0.87
CA VAL A 332 -12.44 13.17 1.02
C VAL A 332 -13.31 11.96 0.67
N GLY A 333 -14.26 11.64 1.55
CA GLY A 333 -15.02 10.38 1.54
C GLY A 333 -14.70 9.47 2.73
N VAL A 334 -14.06 10.01 3.78
CA VAL A 334 -13.71 9.30 5.01
C VAL A 334 -14.31 10.06 6.19
N ALA A 335 -15.22 9.44 6.92
CA ALA A 335 -15.90 10.08 8.03
C ALA A 335 -14.98 10.27 9.25
N ASP A 336 -14.96 11.49 9.79
CA ASP A 336 -14.11 11.89 10.92
C ASP A 336 -14.38 11.06 12.19
N ASN A 337 -15.65 10.68 12.40
CA ASN A 337 -16.06 9.92 13.58
C ASN A 337 -17.33 9.09 13.31
N GLU A 338 -17.75 8.32 14.31
CA GLU A 338 -18.93 7.46 14.21
C GLU A 338 -20.24 8.21 14.00
N GLN A 339 -20.39 9.39 14.60
CA GLN A 339 -21.60 10.18 14.49
C GLN A 339 -21.76 10.69 13.06
N THR A 340 -20.67 11.14 12.43
CA THR A 340 -20.62 11.55 11.03
C THR A 340 -21.03 10.40 10.10
N ALA A 341 -20.44 9.20 10.29
CA ALA A 341 -20.80 8.03 9.49
C ALA A 341 -22.29 7.64 9.66
N LYS A 342 -22.82 7.68 10.90
CA LYS A 342 -24.25 7.43 11.17
C LYS A 342 -25.15 8.49 10.52
N ARG A 343 -24.72 9.76 10.51
CA ARG A 343 -25.46 10.85 9.89
C ARG A 343 -25.53 10.68 8.37
N ILE A 344 -24.42 10.32 7.72
CA ILE A 344 -24.37 10.00 6.28
C ILE A 344 -25.30 8.83 5.97
N LYS A 345 -25.23 7.73 6.74
CA LYS A 345 -26.16 6.61 6.60
C LYS A 345 -27.62 7.05 6.71
N LYS A 346 -27.95 7.95 7.64
CA LYS A 346 -29.32 8.45 7.81
C LYS A 346 -29.80 9.33 6.65
N ILE A 347 -28.92 10.16 6.08
CA ILE A 347 -29.29 11.09 4.99
C ILE A 347 -29.34 10.38 3.65
N TYR A 348 -28.36 9.51 3.38
CA TYR A 348 -28.07 8.99 2.05
C TYR A 348 -28.24 7.47 1.93
N ASN A 349 -28.55 6.77 3.03
CA ASN A 349 -28.65 5.31 3.09
C ASN A 349 -27.37 4.57 2.65
N ILE A 350 -26.22 5.12 3.04
CA ILE A 350 -24.90 4.57 2.68
C ILE A 350 -24.26 3.92 3.88
N ASP A 351 -23.92 2.64 3.74
CA ASP A 351 -23.10 1.92 4.69
C ASP A 351 -21.61 2.21 4.48
N PRO A 352 -20.87 2.57 5.54
CA PRO A 352 -19.44 2.80 5.42
C PRO A 352 -18.67 1.48 5.30
N VAL A 353 -17.66 1.45 4.43
CA VAL A 353 -16.63 0.41 4.44
C VAL A 353 -15.69 0.70 5.60
N LYS A 354 -15.40 -0.30 6.44
CA LYS A 354 -14.53 -0.14 7.60
C LYS A 354 -13.12 -0.62 7.28
N TYR A 355 -12.13 0.23 7.54
CA TYR A 355 -10.72 -0.15 7.54
C TYR A 355 -10.06 0.31 8.84
N LYS A 356 -9.65 -0.63 9.69
CA LYS A 356 -9.17 -0.35 11.06
C LYS A 356 -10.19 0.56 11.79
N ASN A 357 -9.78 1.80 12.13
CA ASN A 357 -10.63 2.77 12.82
C ASN A 357 -11.34 3.75 11.85
N PHE A 358 -11.02 3.69 10.56
CA PHE A 358 -11.56 4.56 9.52
C PHE A 358 -12.88 4.03 8.99
N LYS A 359 -13.76 4.97 8.62
CA LYS A 359 -15.08 4.71 8.05
C LYS A 359 -15.16 5.41 6.71
N ILE A 360 -15.00 4.64 5.64
CA ILE A 360 -14.98 5.13 4.27
C ILE A 360 -16.42 5.17 3.78
N THR A 361 -16.95 6.37 3.56
CA THR A 361 -18.33 6.60 3.11
C THR A 361 -18.42 6.89 1.62
N GLY A 362 -17.31 7.31 1.01
CA GLY A 362 -17.23 7.72 -0.38
C GLY A 362 -17.96 9.03 -0.67
N ILE A 363 -17.94 9.46 -1.94
CA ILE A 363 -18.44 10.77 -2.39
C ILE A 363 -19.45 10.70 -3.54
N GLU A 364 -19.73 9.53 -4.12
CA GLU A 364 -20.62 9.40 -5.30
C GLU A 364 -22.00 10.02 -5.07
N HIS A 365 -22.61 9.75 -3.92
CA HIS A 365 -23.91 10.31 -3.55
C HIS A 365 -23.95 11.84 -3.49
N GLU A 366 -22.83 12.47 -3.16
CA GLU A 366 -22.70 13.92 -3.16
C GLU A 366 -22.39 14.45 -4.56
N ALA A 367 -21.55 13.73 -5.32
CA ALA A 367 -21.25 14.05 -6.71
C ALA A 367 -22.51 14.04 -7.58
N ASP A 368 -23.37 13.04 -7.41
CA ASP A 368 -24.67 12.94 -8.08
C ASP A 368 -25.59 14.10 -7.70
N LYS A 369 -25.62 14.48 -6.41
CA LYS A 369 -26.48 15.56 -5.95
C LYS A 369 -26.00 16.95 -6.38
N LEU A 370 -24.68 17.16 -6.44
CA LEU A 370 -24.08 18.43 -6.82
C LEU A 370 -24.01 18.63 -8.34
N GLN A 371 -23.65 17.59 -9.09
CA GLN A 371 -23.32 17.70 -10.52
C GLN A 371 -23.93 16.59 -11.40
N GLY A 372 -24.74 15.70 -10.83
CA GLY A 372 -25.49 14.66 -11.55
C GLY A 372 -24.71 13.38 -11.88
N ASN A 373 -23.38 13.43 -11.84
CA ASN A 373 -22.50 12.26 -11.90
C ASN A 373 -21.06 12.61 -11.49
N LEU A 374 -20.26 11.56 -11.29
CA LEU A 374 -18.87 11.65 -10.86
C LEU A 374 -17.95 12.41 -11.84
N ASP A 375 -18.14 12.23 -13.16
CA ASP A 375 -17.30 12.89 -14.19
C ASP A 375 -17.52 14.41 -14.23
N LYS A 376 -18.78 14.84 -14.19
CA LYS A 376 -19.15 16.26 -14.12
C LYS A 376 -18.68 16.86 -12.81
N PHE A 377 -18.84 16.12 -11.70
CA PHE A 377 -18.31 16.50 -10.41
C PHE A 377 -16.78 16.71 -10.44
N TYR A 378 -16.03 15.80 -11.07
CA TYR A 378 -14.58 15.91 -11.18
C TYR A 378 -14.14 17.16 -11.96
N ARG A 379 -14.82 17.49 -13.06
CA ARG A 379 -14.53 18.74 -13.80
C ARG A 379 -14.85 19.98 -12.96
N TRP A 380 -15.96 19.94 -12.23
CA TRP A 380 -16.40 21.03 -11.39
C TRP A 380 -15.47 21.24 -10.18
N ILE A 381 -14.99 20.18 -9.52
CA ILE A 381 -14.07 20.33 -8.38
C ILE A 381 -12.72 20.92 -8.82
N ILE A 382 -12.25 20.60 -10.03
CA ILE A 382 -11.07 21.25 -10.63
C ILE A 382 -11.32 22.75 -10.80
N GLN A 383 -12.50 23.17 -11.24
CA GLN A 383 -12.84 24.61 -11.33
C GLN A 383 -12.86 25.27 -9.94
N GLN A 384 -13.37 24.58 -8.92
CA GLN A 384 -13.31 25.08 -7.54
C GLN A 384 -11.86 25.29 -7.08
N ILE A 385 -10.95 24.35 -7.37
CA ILE A 385 -9.50 24.51 -7.08
C ILE A 385 -8.93 25.74 -7.78
N GLN A 386 -9.32 25.97 -9.04
CA GLN A 386 -8.83 27.13 -9.80
C GLN A 386 -9.31 28.47 -9.22
N SER A 387 -10.44 28.49 -8.51
CA SER A 387 -10.92 29.68 -7.79
C SER A 387 -10.27 29.90 -6.40
N ALA A 388 -9.51 28.93 -5.88
CA ALA A 388 -8.97 29.00 -4.54
C ALA A 388 -7.93 30.14 -4.37
N PRO A 389 -7.80 30.74 -3.17
CA PRO A 389 -6.90 31.87 -2.93
C PRO A 389 -5.44 31.41 -2.68
N ILE A 390 -4.87 30.65 -3.60
CA ILE A 390 -3.49 30.14 -3.54
C ILE A 390 -2.74 30.48 -4.84
N PRO A 391 -1.39 30.45 -4.88
CA PRO A 391 -0.64 30.69 -6.10
C PRO A 391 -1.01 29.74 -7.23
N GLN A 392 -0.91 30.20 -8.48
CA GLN A 392 -1.27 29.40 -9.66
C GLN A 392 -0.50 28.07 -9.73
N ILE A 393 0.79 28.08 -9.36
CA ILE A 393 1.62 26.86 -9.33
C ILE A 393 1.03 25.80 -8.38
N ALA A 394 0.48 26.21 -7.23
CA ALA A 394 -0.16 25.30 -6.29
C ALA A 394 -1.48 24.77 -6.84
N LYS A 395 -2.30 25.62 -7.49
CA LYS A 395 -3.54 25.20 -8.19
C LYS A 395 -3.25 24.16 -9.25
N ASP A 396 -2.24 24.39 -10.08
CA ASP A 396 -1.86 23.49 -11.16
C ASP A 396 -1.31 22.17 -10.61
N THR A 397 -0.58 22.22 -9.48
CA THR A 397 -0.06 21.01 -8.83
C THR A 397 -1.21 20.17 -8.26
N ILE A 398 -2.12 20.77 -7.50
CA ILE A 398 -3.31 20.06 -7.00
C ILE A 398 -4.12 19.52 -8.16
N GLY A 399 -4.34 20.31 -9.22
CA GLY A 399 -5.12 19.90 -10.39
C GLY A 399 -4.50 18.76 -11.19
N ARG A 400 -3.17 18.62 -11.21
CA ARG A 400 -2.48 17.48 -11.83
C ARG A 400 -2.52 16.23 -10.96
N GLU A 401 -2.42 16.39 -9.65
CA GLU A 401 -2.25 15.28 -8.70
C GLU A 401 -3.57 14.77 -8.10
N ILE A 402 -4.64 15.58 -8.16
CA ILE A 402 -5.97 15.18 -7.68
C ILE A 402 -6.45 13.95 -8.45
N LYS A 403 -7.06 13.03 -7.72
CA LYS A 403 -7.59 11.79 -8.28
C LYS A 403 -8.82 11.34 -7.53
N ILE A 404 -9.71 10.67 -8.26
CA ILE A 404 -10.80 9.90 -7.68
C ILE A 404 -10.41 8.43 -7.77
N ILE A 405 -10.36 7.76 -6.62
CA ILE A 405 -10.05 6.34 -6.53
C ILE A 405 -11.30 5.56 -6.14
N ASN A 406 -11.36 4.30 -6.55
CA ASN A 406 -12.38 3.37 -6.06
C ASN A 406 -11.77 2.51 -4.95
N TYR A 407 -12.33 2.63 -3.76
CA TYR A 407 -12.04 1.78 -2.61
C TYR A 407 -13.24 0.87 -2.39
N TYR A 408 -13.15 -0.35 -2.95
CA TYR A 408 -14.30 -1.25 -3.11
C TYR A 408 -15.44 -0.54 -3.86
N ASP A 409 -16.63 -0.45 -3.28
CA ASP A 409 -17.80 0.21 -3.83
C ASP A 409 -17.87 1.72 -3.52
N LYS A 410 -16.78 2.33 -3.00
CA LYS A 410 -16.76 3.74 -2.59
C LYS A 410 -15.75 4.55 -3.38
N SER A 411 -16.19 5.62 -4.05
CA SER A 411 -15.26 6.60 -4.63
C SER A 411 -14.75 7.60 -3.59
N VAL A 412 -13.43 7.81 -3.53
CA VAL A 412 -12.75 8.74 -2.61
C VAL A 412 -11.93 9.74 -3.43
N VAL A 413 -11.97 11.02 -3.05
CA VAL A 413 -11.13 12.06 -3.69
C VAL A 413 -9.86 12.23 -2.88
N ILE A 414 -8.69 12.11 -3.52
CA ILE A 414 -7.40 12.37 -2.89
C ILE A 414 -6.84 13.66 -3.45
N PHE A 415 -6.73 14.68 -2.60
CA PHE A 415 -5.96 15.88 -2.88
C PHE A 415 -4.52 15.67 -2.41
N CYS A 416 -3.57 16.13 -3.22
CA CYS A 416 -2.15 16.07 -2.92
C CYS A 416 -1.51 17.42 -3.23
N LEU A 417 -0.66 17.91 -2.33
CA LEU A 417 0.18 19.08 -2.56
C LEU A 417 1.58 18.80 -2.02
N LYS A 418 2.56 18.81 -2.92
CA LYS A 418 3.97 18.69 -2.58
C LYS A 418 4.64 20.06 -2.60
N ALA A 419 5.33 20.37 -1.52
CA ALA A 419 6.16 21.55 -1.40
C ALA A 419 7.42 21.43 -2.28
N LYS A 420 7.81 22.52 -2.94
CA LYS A 420 9.06 22.60 -3.69
C LYS A 420 10.10 23.39 -2.88
N GLU A 421 10.59 24.49 -3.45
CA GLU A 421 11.68 25.32 -2.92
C GLU A 421 11.19 26.54 -2.15
N GLU A 422 9.88 26.76 -2.07
CA GLU A 422 9.30 27.92 -1.38
C GLU A 422 8.02 27.53 -0.62
N PRO A 423 7.74 28.21 0.51
CA PRO A 423 6.46 28.05 1.20
C PRO A 423 5.30 28.57 0.36
N ILE A 424 4.13 27.97 0.53
CA ILE A 424 2.91 28.24 -0.23
C ILE A 424 1.95 29.07 0.64
N PRO A 425 1.62 30.31 0.25
CA PRO A 425 0.64 31.11 0.96
C PRO A 425 -0.79 30.69 0.64
N TYR A 426 -1.69 30.93 1.59
CA TYR A 426 -3.14 30.88 1.43
C TYR A 426 -3.71 32.25 1.78
N ASN A 427 -4.42 32.86 0.83
CA ASN A 427 -5.00 34.20 0.96
C ASN A 427 -3.98 35.25 1.45
N GLY A 428 -2.77 35.21 0.89
CA GLY A 428 -1.68 36.15 1.21
C GLY A 428 -0.97 35.91 2.54
N LYS A 429 -1.28 34.85 3.27
CA LYS A 429 -0.68 34.51 4.57
C LYS A 429 -0.12 33.09 4.58
N PHE A 430 0.83 32.82 5.45
CA PHE A 430 1.36 31.47 5.64
C PHE A 430 0.71 30.79 6.84
N TYR A 431 0.42 29.51 6.68
CA TYR A 431 -0.11 28.66 7.73
C TYR A 431 0.80 27.46 7.92
N GLN A 432 0.84 26.93 9.14
CA GLN A 432 1.46 25.65 9.47
C GLN A 432 0.45 24.75 10.16
N ARG A 433 0.67 23.44 10.03
CA ARG A 433 -0.13 22.43 10.72
C ARG A 433 0.65 21.87 11.92
N LEU A 434 0.12 22.09 13.12
CA LEU A 434 0.63 21.52 14.37
C LEU A 434 -0.38 20.51 14.90
N GLY A 435 -0.05 19.22 14.81
CA GLY A 435 -1.01 18.13 15.02
C GLY A 435 -2.16 18.19 14.01
N SER A 436 -3.38 18.40 14.48
CA SER A 436 -4.59 18.59 13.67
C SER A 436 -4.99 20.07 13.49
N ASN A 437 -4.28 21.00 14.14
CA ASN A 437 -4.63 22.42 14.12
C ASN A 437 -3.87 23.14 13.01
N ILE A 438 -4.53 24.15 12.43
CA ILE A 438 -3.95 25.03 11.42
C ILE A 438 -3.77 26.38 12.08
N ASP A 439 -2.52 26.81 12.20
CA ASP A 439 -2.15 28.07 12.82
C ASP A 439 -1.56 29.00 11.77
N GLU A 440 -1.94 30.27 11.81
CA GLU A 440 -1.30 31.32 11.02
C GLU A 440 0.13 31.54 11.56
N ILE A 441 1.12 31.50 10.68
CA ILE A 441 2.50 31.85 11.01
C ILE A 441 2.57 33.37 11.13
N LYS A 442 3.15 33.88 12.22
CA LYS A 442 3.27 35.33 12.41
C LYS A 442 4.38 35.89 11.52
N VAL A 443 4.27 37.18 11.19
CA VAL A 443 5.26 37.89 10.35
C VAL A 443 6.67 37.78 10.94
N GLU A 444 6.80 37.82 12.27
CA GLU A 444 8.08 37.65 12.97
C GLU A 444 8.77 36.29 12.68
N GLU A 445 7.99 35.26 12.36
CA GLU A 445 8.45 33.87 12.15
C GLU A 445 8.71 33.56 10.67
N TYR A 446 8.43 34.49 9.75
CA TYR A 446 8.59 34.25 8.30
C TYR A 446 10.03 33.90 7.95
N ALA A 447 11.01 34.59 8.54
CA ALA A 447 12.42 34.31 8.30
C ALA A 447 12.79 32.87 8.65
N GLU A 448 12.18 32.28 9.68
CA GLU A 448 12.39 30.87 10.03
C GLU A 448 11.72 29.94 9.02
N LEU A 449 10.49 30.24 8.62
CA LEU A 449 9.78 29.47 7.58
C LEU A 449 10.60 29.40 6.30
N PHE A 450 11.06 30.53 5.76
CA PHE A 450 11.84 30.56 4.52
C PHE A 450 13.18 29.84 4.66
N LYS A 451 13.83 29.90 5.83
CA LYS A 451 15.05 29.11 6.10
C LYS A 451 14.83 27.61 6.00
N ARG A 452 13.62 27.10 6.30
CA ARG A 452 13.31 25.67 6.12
C ARG A 452 13.48 25.25 4.66
N PHE A 453 13.27 26.15 3.71
CA PHE A 453 13.26 25.89 2.27
C PHE A 453 14.57 26.26 1.54
N SER A 454 15.51 26.90 2.23
CA SER A 454 16.84 27.17 1.69
C SER A 454 17.76 26.00 2.02
N ILE A 455 17.96 25.08 1.06
CA ILE A 455 19.01 24.04 1.11
C ILE A 455 20.26 24.57 0.44
#